data_AF-A0A3P7I2Q6-F1
#
_entry.id   AF-A0A3P7I2Q6-F1
#
_cell.length_a   1.000
_cell.length_b   1.000
_cell.length_c   1.000
_cell.angle_alpha   90.00
_cell.angle_beta   90.00
_cell.angle_gamma   90.00
#
_symmetry.space_group_name_H-M   'P 1'
#
loop_
_entity.id
_entity.type
_entity.pdbx_description
1 polymer ?
#
loop_
_entity_poly.entity_id
_entity_poly.type
_entity_poly.pdbx_seq_one_letter_code
_entity_poly.pdbx_strand_id
1 'polypeptide(L)'
;MKSERFDKLGDAILLFVHVLSNVYDNEPVFRAFTRRVMLEHFERNVDPALWNIFFSTFWQGYLQSKGATLTADQKEAWNTLGSIFSQECQAYLNKMGRPHA
;
A
#
# COMPACT_ATOMS: atom_id res chain seq x y z
N MET A 1 20.35 9.32 14.73
CA MET A 1 21.34 8.85 13.73
C MET A 1 20.67 8.91 12.36
N LYS A 2 21.31 9.49 11.33
CA LYS A 2 20.79 9.47 9.96
C LYS A 2 21.13 8.12 9.31
N SER A 3 20.21 7.57 8.52
CA SER A 3 20.37 6.25 7.90
C SER A 3 20.03 6.32 6.42
N GLU A 4 21.05 6.21 5.57
CA GLU A 4 20.90 6.22 4.11
C GLU A 4 19.91 5.15 3.61
N ARG A 5 19.87 4.00 4.30
CA ARG A 5 18.90 2.94 4.00
C ARG A 5 17.47 3.45 4.14
N PHE A 6 17.16 4.15 5.24
CA PHE A 6 15.81 4.65 5.48
C PHE A 6 15.49 5.88 4.64
N ASP A 7 16.48 6.66 4.21
CA ASP A 7 16.28 7.73 3.24
C ASP A 7 15.79 7.14 1.91
N LYS A 8 16.47 6.11 1.38
CA LYS A 8 16.06 5.42 0.14
C LYS A 8 14.70 4.72 0.25
N LEU A 9 14.44 4.04 1.36
CA LEU A 9 13.16 3.36 1.58
C LEU A 9 12.01 4.35 1.77
N GLY A 10 12.28 5.48 2.45
CA GLY A 10 11.32 6.57 2.64
C GLY A 10 10.90 7.21 1.32
N ASP A 11 11.87 7.51 0.44
CA ASP A 11 11.57 8.06 -0.88
C ASP A 11 10.77 7.07 -1.73
N ALA A 12 11.16 5.79 -1.74
CA ALA A 12 10.47 4.76 -2.51
C ALA A 12 9.02 4.55 -2.05
N ILE A 13 8.77 4.46 -0.73
CA ILE A 13 7.42 4.24 -0.22
C ILE A 13 6.51 5.43 -0.48
N LEU A 14 7.02 6.66 -0.35
CA LEU A 14 6.27 7.87 -0.69
C LEU A 14 5.89 7.86 -2.19
N LEU A 15 6.86 7.59 -3.07
CA LEU A 15 6.61 7.48 -4.51
C LEU A 15 5.52 6.45 -4.82
N PHE A 16 5.59 5.25 -4.23
CA PHE A 16 4.65 4.17 -4.54
C PHE A 16 3.22 4.52 -4.12
N VAL A 17 3.05 5.12 -2.94
CA VAL A 17 1.70 5.56 -2.50
C VAL A 17 1.17 6.66 -3.42
N HIS A 18 2.01 7.63 -3.82
CA HIS A 18 1.60 8.65 -4.77
C HIS A 18 1.20 8.06 -6.13
N VAL A 19 1.95 7.10 -6.67
CA VAL A 19 1.59 6.42 -7.92
C VAL A 19 0.23 5.73 -7.77
N LEU A 20 0.03 4.92 -6.72
CA LEU A 20 -1.23 4.22 -6.45
C LEU A 20 -2.41 5.18 -6.40
N SER A 21 -2.28 6.32 -5.70
CA SER A 21 -3.35 7.32 -5.63
C SER A 21 -3.64 7.98 -6.98
N ASN A 22 -2.62 8.27 -7.79
CA ASN A 22 -2.80 8.96 -9.08
C ASN A 22 -3.32 8.04 -10.19
N VAL A 23 -3.07 6.74 -10.10
CA VAL A 23 -3.55 5.76 -11.09
C VAL A 23 -4.81 5.03 -10.64
N TYR A 24 -5.38 5.38 -9.48
CA TYR A 24 -6.51 4.68 -8.87
C TYR A 24 -7.71 4.55 -9.82
N ASP A 25 -8.08 5.64 -10.51
CA ASP A 25 -9.21 5.64 -11.45
C ASP A 25 -8.91 4.86 -12.76
N ASN A 26 -7.65 4.49 -12.99
CA ASN A 26 -7.25 3.61 -14.08
C ASN A 26 -7.01 2.19 -13.53
N GLU A 27 -8.10 1.48 -13.26
CA GLU A 27 -8.07 0.17 -12.59
C GLU A 27 -7.07 -0.84 -13.19
N PRO A 28 -6.95 -1.01 -14.52
CA PRO A 28 -5.94 -1.90 -15.10
C PRO A 28 -4.51 -1.53 -14.70
N VAL A 29 -4.18 -0.23 -14.69
CA VAL A 29 -2.86 0.28 -14.30
C VAL A 29 -2.65 0.14 -12.80
N PHE A 30 -3.65 0.48 -11.99
CA PHE A 30 -3.61 0.29 -10.53
C PHE A 30 -3.30 -1.16 -10.17
N ARG A 31 -4.06 -2.12 -10.69
CA ARG A 31 -3.86 -3.55 -10.41
C ARG A 31 -2.50 -4.04 -10.89
N ALA A 32 -2.05 -3.59 -12.07
CA ALA A 32 -0.72 -3.94 -12.56
C ALA A 32 0.40 -3.42 -11.66
N PHE A 33 0.28 -2.17 -11.19
CA PHE A 33 1.25 -1.58 -10.27
C PHE A 33 1.22 -2.28 -8.90
N THR A 34 0.04 -2.62 -8.37
CA THR A 34 -0.10 -3.42 -7.14
C THR A 34 0.68 -4.74 -7.23
N ARG A 35 0.51 -5.51 -8.31
CA ARG A 35 1.27 -6.75 -8.51
C ARG A 35 2.78 -6.49 -8.61
N ARG A 36 3.20 -5.39 -9.24
CA ARG A 36 4.63 -5.00 -9.30
C ARG A 36 5.20 -4.71 -7.91
N VAL A 37 4.44 -4.03 -7.04
CA VAL A 37 4.81 -3.78 -5.63
C VAL A 37 4.93 -5.09 -4.86
N MET A 38 3.98 -6.01 -5.04
CA MET A 38 4.03 -7.32 -4.38
C MET A 38 5.25 -8.15 -4.76
N LEU A 39 5.69 -8.09 -6.02
CA LEU A 39 6.90 -8.79 -6.45
C LEU A 39 8.14 -8.32 -5.69
N GLU A 40 8.21 -7.06 -5.25
CA GLU A 40 9.32 -6.56 -4.40
C GLU A 40 9.27 -7.09 -2.95
N HIS A 41 8.13 -7.65 -2.56
CA HIS A 41 7.86 -8.19 -1.24
C HIS A 41 7.76 -9.72 -1.24
N PHE A 42 7.93 -10.36 -2.41
CA PHE A 42 7.67 -11.79 -2.59
C PHE A 42 8.45 -12.68 -1.62
N GLU A 43 9.73 -12.38 -1.40
CA GLU A 43 10.60 -13.15 -0.49
C GLU A 43 10.50 -12.70 0.99
N ARG A 44 9.71 -11.66 1.28
CA ARG A 44 9.60 -11.08 2.63
C ARG A 44 8.55 -11.77 3.50
N ASN A 45 7.79 -12.71 2.93
CA ASN A 45 6.70 -13.43 3.61
C ASN A 45 5.80 -12.49 4.43
N VAL A 46 5.39 -11.38 3.80
CA VAL A 46 4.50 -10.39 4.41
C VAL A 46 3.19 -11.07 4.80
N ASP A 47 2.78 -10.89 6.05
CA ASP A 47 1.47 -11.35 6.53
C ASP A 47 0.37 -10.76 5.61
N PRO A 48 -0.49 -11.60 5.00
CA PRO A 48 -1.50 -11.14 4.06
C PRO A 48 -2.44 -10.05 4.61
N ALA A 49 -2.68 -10.00 5.93
CA ALA A 49 -3.52 -8.96 6.53
C ALA A 49 -2.87 -7.57 6.47
N LEU A 50 -1.54 -7.50 6.41
CA LEU A 50 -0.81 -6.22 6.40
C LEU A 50 -1.04 -5.40 5.14
N TRP A 51 -1.45 -6.03 4.03
CA TRP A 51 -1.74 -5.32 2.77
C TRP A 51 -2.89 -4.32 2.92
N ASN A 52 -3.90 -4.62 3.73
CA ASN A 52 -4.97 -3.68 4.04
C ASN A 52 -4.61 -2.76 5.23
N ILE A 53 -4.03 -3.34 6.29
CA ILE A 53 -3.68 -2.60 7.53
C ILE A 53 -2.73 -1.44 7.25
N PHE A 54 -1.85 -1.58 6.25
CA PHE A 54 -0.97 -0.49 5.81
C PHE A 54 -1.73 0.81 5.53
N PHE A 55 -2.81 0.76 4.75
CA PHE A 55 -3.56 1.96 4.38
C PHE A 55 -4.57 2.38 5.46
N SER A 56 -5.26 1.42 6.08
CA SER A 56 -6.28 1.74 7.09
C SER A 56 -5.70 2.28 8.40
N THR A 57 -4.44 1.93 8.71
CA THR A 57 -3.81 2.26 9.99
C THR A 57 -2.50 3.02 9.82
N PHE A 58 -1.47 2.40 9.22
CA PHE A 58 -0.11 2.97 9.26
C PHE A 58 0.02 4.23 8.42
N TRP A 59 -0.56 4.26 7.22
CA TRP A 59 -0.48 5.41 6.33
C TRP A 59 -1.25 6.61 6.85
N GLN A 60 -2.50 6.40 7.30
CA GLN A 60 -3.30 7.47 7.92
C GLN A 60 -2.62 8.02 9.18
N GLY A 61 -2.11 7.16 10.05
CA GLY A 61 -1.35 7.58 11.23
C GLY A 61 -0.08 8.34 10.87
N TYR A 62 0.63 7.94 9.82
CA TYR A 62 1.79 8.66 9.30
C TYR A 62 1.41 10.08 8.84
N LEU A 63 0.37 10.24 8.01
CA LEU A 63 -0.08 11.55 7.54
C LEU A 63 -0.42 12.48 8.71
N GLN A 64 -1.15 11.97 9.70
CA GLN A 64 -1.50 12.73 10.91
C GLN A 64 -0.26 13.10 11.73
N SER A 65 0.73 12.22 11.83
CA SER A 65 2.01 12.52 12.51
C SER A 65 2.81 13.63 11.83
N LYS A 66 2.54 13.89 10.53
CA LYS A 66 3.11 15.01 9.76
C LYS A 66 2.25 16.27 9.80
N GLY A 67 1.19 16.28 10.59
CA GLY A 67 0.31 17.45 10.79
C GLY A 67 -0.90 17.49 9.86
N ALA A 68 -1.19 16.44 9.10
CA ALA A 68 -2.41 16.39 8.28
C ALA A 68 -3.65 16.16 9.16
N THR A 69 -4.67 17.01 9.01
CA THR A 69 -6.00 16.76 9.57
C THR A 69 -6.85 16.05 8.50
N LEU A 70 -6.95 14.72 8.59
CA LEU A 70 -7.74 13.93 7.66
C LEU A 70 -9.24 14.06 7.97
N THR A 71 -10.00 14.52 6.98
CA THR A 71 -11.47 14.50 6.99
C THR A 71 -12.02 13.07 6.98
N ALA A 72 -13.30 12.89 7.28
CA ALA A 72 -13.95 11.57 7.22
C ALA A 72 -13.85 10.98 5.80
N ASP A 73 -14.13 11.80 4.77
CA ASP A 73 -14.07 11.40 3.37
C ASP A 73 -12.65 10.99 2.94
N GLN A 74 -11.62 11.68 3.40
CA GLN A 74 -10.23 11.31 3.10
C GLN A 74 -9.82 10.00 3.77
N LYS A 75 -10.27 9.74 5.00
CA LYS A 75 -10.03 8.44 5.67
C LYS A 75 -10.74 7.33 4.92
N GLU A 76 -11.97 7.56 4.50
CA GLU A 76 -12.74 6.58 3.74
C GLU A 76 -12.13 6.32 2.36
N ALA A 77 -11.59 7.34 1.70
CA ALA A 77 -10.84 7.18 0.45
C ALA A 77 -9.59 6.29 0.64
N TRP A 78 -8.84 6.47 1.73
CA TRP A 78 -7.69 5.59 2.04
C TRP A 78 -8.12 4.17 2.37
N ASN A 79 -9.22 3.99 3.12
CA ASN A 79 -9.78 2.67 3.40
C ASN A 79 -10.22 1.96 2.12
N THR A 80 -10.88 2.69 1.22
CA THR A 80 -11.35 2.18 -0.08
C THR A 80 -10.17 1.77 -0.96
N LEU A 81 -9.17 2.65 -1.12
CA LEU A 81 -7.94 2.36 -1.87
C LEU A 81 -7.23 1.14 -1.29
N GLY A 82 -7.07 1.09 0.04
CA GLY A 82 -6.44 -0.04 0.75
C GLY A 82 -7.19 -1.35 0.55
N SER A 83 -8.52 -1.32 0.57
CA SER A 83 -9.36 -2.50 0.32
C SER A 83 -9.15 -3.05 -1.08
N ILE A 84 -9.21 -2.19 -2.12
CA ILE A 84 -9.02 -2.61 -3.51
C ILE A 84 -7.59 -3.10 -3.75
N PHE A 85 -6.60 -2.42 -3.18
CA PHE A 85 -5.20 -2.86 -3.18
C PHE A 85 -5.06 -4.26 -2.56
N SER A 86 -5.63 -4.47 -1.37
CA SER A 86 -5.58 -5.75 -0.68
C SER A 86 -6.28 -6.86 -1.47
N GLN A 87 -7.44 -6.59 -2.09
CA GLN A 87 -8.14 -7.58 -2.92
C GLN A 87 -7.26 -8.09 -4.07
N GLU A 88 -6.57 -7.18 -4.77
CA GLU A 88 -5.61 -7.58 -5.80
C GLU A 88 -4.45 -8.37 -5.21
N CYS A 89 -3.96 -7.97 -4.02
CA CYS A 89 -2.91 -8.70 -3.33
C CYS A 89 -3.31 -10.13 -2.98
N GLN A 90 -4.49 -10.34 -2.39
CA GLN A 90 -4.98 -11.67 -2.04
C GLN A 90 -5.18 -12.54 -3.29
N ALA A 91 -5.76 -11.97 -4.35
CA ALA A 91 -5.94 -12.67 -5.61
C ALA A 91 -4.59 -13.12 -6.21
N TYR A 92 -3.58 -12.26 -6.16
CA TYR A 92 -2.26 -12.59 -6.68
C TYR A 92 -1.50 -13.58 -5.80
N LEU A 93 -1.60 -13.49 -4.46
CA LEU A 93 -1.05 -14.48 -3.53
C LEU A 93 -1.65 -15.86 -3.78
N ASN A 94 -2.96 -15.95 -3.90
CA ASN A 94 -3.67 -17.20 -4.22
C ASN A 94 -3.17 -17.79 -5.55
N LYS A 95 -3.05 -16.97 -6.60
CA LYS A 95 -2.50 -17.39 -7.90
C LYS A 95 -1.07 -17.95 -7.79
N MET A 96 -0.27 -17.45 -6.86
CA MET A 96 1.11 -17.88 -6.62
C MET A 96 1.23 -19.05 -5.63
N GLY A 97 0.12 -19.58 -5.11
CA GLY A 97 0.14 -20.64 -4.09
C GLY A 97 0.71 -20.19 -2.74
N ARG A 98 0.60 -18.90 -2.42
CA ARG A 98 1.07 -18.31 -1.15
C ARG A 98 -0.10 -18.17 -0.15
N PRO A 99 0.19 -18.05 1.16
CA PRO A 99 -0.83 -17.70 2.16
C PRO A 99 -1.58 -16.42 1.76
N HIS A 100 -2.89 -16.42 1.94
CA HIS A 100 -3.81 -15.32 1.66
C HIS A 100 -4.91 -15.30 2.73
N ALA A 101 -5.60 -14.15 2.86
CA ALA A 101 -6.68 -13.92 3.82
C ALA A 101 -8.05 -13.83 3.13
#